data_AF-A0A814QCY2-F1
#
_entry.id   AF-A0A814QCY2-F1
#
_cell.length_a   1.000
_cell.length_b   1.000
_cell.length_c   1.000
_cell.angle_alpha   90.00
_cell.angle_beta   90.00
_cell.angle_gamma   90.00
#
_symmetry.space_group_name_H-M   'P 1'
#
loop_
_entity.id
_entity.type
_entity.pdbx_description
1 polymer ?
#
loop_
_entity_poly.entity_id
_entity_poly.type
_entity_poly.pdbx_seq_one_letter_code
_entity_poly.pdbx_strand_id
1 'polypeptide(L)'
;MYIDFMILYKQSLFILFVIVFLLINYCFGRLNYSTIHCLIGPNFWCLNETTEFLCDINNKSIGLCGLTNKRCQIKTGDIFCKSSSTQQQSPFEFNGGLTGVNDNYFSYYILGLYWPPSSCPLIYNETKDLLNYFCSPYTNINQPGSERLVLHGLWPTFSTYGNYQGWPQFCSSTYNDLSYCHIDGNLCPWKNTTQHDFTQGHYEYCLSMEHIEQCLVNGTQVLEPEYERLKILAPGYLNKYNLFINHEWTKHGSCCSSTFNNNISNYLTHMLDLTDMVTRPGSLTYEYIQRYAGEKIGLTYLISMLNQTAIINCNSKCELEEIWICINRNHHTGLPNESISCPLGARNTSDSCKKARCEYVFIPLRNKLQSNNTGENSTQIIWIKFILIIFIFTLLKLVFFFCGGFYAFFYSF
;
A
#
# COMPACT_ATOMS: atom_id res chain seq x y z
N MET A 1 76.52 38.86 -29.25
CA MET A 1 76.12 39.11 -27.84
C MET A 1 74.62 39.30 -27.65
N TYR A 2 73.96 40.33 -28.21
CA TYR A 2 72.52 40.54 -27.97
C TYR A 2 71.62 39.48 -28.66
N ILE A 3 72.03 39.02 -29.85
CA ILE A 3 71.32 37.96 -30.59
C ILE A 3 71.46 36.61 -29.88
N ASP A 4 72.66 36.29 -29.38
CA ASP A 4 72.90 35.03 -28.67
C ASP A 4 72.11 34.95 -27.36
N PHE A 5 71.95 36.07 -26.66
CA PHE A 5 71.14 36.15 -25.45
C PHE A 5 69.65 35.92 -25.72
N MET A 6 69.12 36.46 -26.83
CA MET A 6 67.73 36.25 -27.22
C MET A 6 67.43 34.81 -27.64
N ILE A 7 68.41 34.12 -28.24
CA ILE A 7 68.28 32.70 -28.60
C ILE A 7 68.26 31.83 -27.34
N LEU A 8 69.16 32.09 -26.39
CA LEU A 8 69.18 31.43 -25.09
C LEU A 8 67.87 31.65 -24.31
N TYR A 9 67.35 32.89 -24.28
CA TYR A 9 66.11 33.20 -23.59
C TYR A 9 64.89 32.46 -24.19
N LYS A 10 64.80 32.38 -25.53
CA LYS A 10 63.74 31.62 -26.21
C LYS A 10 63.85 30.11 -25.95
N GLN A 11 65.06 29.57 -25.91
CA GLN A 11 65.28 28.16 -25.58
C GLN A 11 64.87 27.85 -24.13
N SER A 12 65.22 28.72 -23.18
CA SER A 12 64.81 28.56 -21.77
C SER A 12 63.28 28.62 -21.59
N LEU A 13 62.60 29.53 -22.30
CA LEU A 13 61.13 29.63 -22.27
C LEU A 13 60.45 28.40 -22.89
N PHE A 14 61.00 27.87 -23.98
CA PHE A 14 60.47 26.65 -24.60
C PHE A 14 60.64 25.43 -23.68
N ILE A 15 61.80 25.29 -23.04
CA ILE A 15 62.05 24.22 -22.07
C ILE A 15 61.09 24.33 -20.88
N LEU A 16 60.86 25.54 -20.36
CA LEU A 16 59.90 25.77 -19.27
C LEU A 16 58.48 25.39 -19.69
N PHE A 17 58.07 25.75 -20.91
CA PHE A 17 56.75 25.39 -21.44
C PHE A 17 56.57 23.87 -21.60
N VAL A 18 57.60 23.16 -22.08
CA VAL A 18 57.59 21.70 -22.19
C VAL A 18 57.53 21.04 -20.81
N ILE A 19 58.27 21.54 -19.82
CA ILE A 19 58.23 21.02 -18.44
C ILE A 19 56.85 21.23 -17.82
N VAL A 20 56.25 22.42 -17.97
CA VAL A 20 54.90 22.70 -17.46
C VAL A 20 53.86 21.82 -18.15
N PHE A 21 53.96 21.64 -19.48
CA PHE A 21 53.05 20.77 -20.22
C PHE A 21 53.19 19.29 -19.81
N LEU A 22 54.41 18.81 -19.58
CA LEU A 22 54.66 17.45 -19.08
C LEU A 22 54.18 17.27 -17.63
N LEU A 23 54.33 18.27 -16.77
CA LEU A 23 53.81 18.22 -15.40
C LEU A 23 52.28 18.24 -15.36
N ILE A 24 51.62 19.03 -16.22
CA ILE A 24 50.16 18.99 -16.36
C ILE A 24 49.71 17.61 -16.86
N ASN A 25 50.36 17.05 -17.87
CA ASN A 25 50.02 15.71 -18.35
C ASN A 25 50.38 14.59 -17.36
N TYR A 26 51.37 14.79 -16.47
CA TYR A 26 51.70 13.84 -15.41
C TYR A 26 50.70 13.93 -14.24
N CYS A 27 50.25 15.14 -13.89
CA CYS A 27 49.22 15.34 -12.87
C CYS A 27 47.82 14.93 -13.32
N PHE A 28 47.50 15.01 -14.62
CA PHE A 28 46.21 14.59 -15.17
C PHE A 28 46.22 13.23 -15.89
N GLY A 29 47.41 12.67 -16.16
CA GLY A 29 47.59 11.39 -16.84
C GLY A 29 47.81 10.26 -15.85
N ARG A 30 46.71 9.59 -15.48
CA ARG A 30 46.55 8.41 -14.62
C ARG A 30 45.95 8.70 -13.24
N LEU A 31 44.70 9.16 -13.25
CA LEU A 31 43.73 8.54 -12.35
C LEU A 31 43.47 7.14 -12.90
N ASN A 32 44.25 6.15 -12.43
CA ASN A 32 43.87 4.75 -12.51
C ASN A 32 42.57 4.60 -11.72
N TYR A 33 41.43 4.75 -12.38
CA TYR A 33 40.23 4.09 -11.92
C TYR A 33 40.55 2.61 -11.97
N SER A 34 40.85 2.03 -10.81
CA SER A 34 40.76 0.60 -10.63
C SER A 34 39.39 0.20 -11.20
N THR A 35 39.41 -0.64 -12.23
CA THR A 35 38.25 -1.45 -12.58
C THR A 35 38.05 -2.39 -11.41
N ILE A 36 37.44 -1.87 -10.35
CA ILE A 36 36.94 -2.67 -9.24
C ILE A 36 35.82 -3.46 -9.86
N HIS A 37 36.06 -4.75 -10.00
CA HIS A 37 35.02 -5.72 -10.27
C HIS A 37 34.03 -5.64 -9.10
N CYS A 38 32.97 -4.85 -9.25
CA CYS A 38 31.75 -5.14 -8.52
C CYS A 38 31.41 -6.59 -8.87
N LEU A 39 31.44 -7.49 -7.88
CA LEU A 39 30.86 -8.81 -8.04
C LEU A 39 29.36 -8.56 -8.27
N ILE A 40 28.96 -8.65 -9.53
CA ILE A 40 27.60 -8.39 -10.01
C ILE A 40 26.70 -9.51 -9.48
N GLY A 41 26.08 -9.26 -8.31
CA GLY A 41 24.81 -9.89 -7.95
C GLY A 41 23.66 -9.08 -8.57
N PRO A 42 22.53 -9.71 -8.94
CA PRO A 42 21.55 -9.08 -9.82
C PRO A 42 20.77 -7.88 -9.23
N ASN A 43 20.86 -7.54 -7.93
CA ASN A 43 20.03 -6.48 -7.32
C ASN A 43 20.69 -5.59 -6.25
N PHE A 44 22.01 -5.39 -6.26
CA PHE A 44 22.64 -4.43 -5.34
C PHE A 44 22.78 -3.02 -5.93
N TRP A 45 22.35 -2.04 -5.14
CA TRP A 45 22.54 -0.60 -5.35
C TRP A 45 23.91 -0.25 -4.75
N CYS A 46 24.95 -0.12 -5.57
CA CYS A 46 26.28 0.25 -5.08
C CYS A 46 26.38 1.78 -4.87
N LEU A 47 26.65 2.20 -3.64
CA LEU A 47 27.30 3.48 -3.36
C LEU A 47 28.78 3.21 -3.08
N ASN A 48 29.64 4.01 -3.71
CA ASN A 48 31.07 4.13 -3.39
C ASN A 48 31.23 5.22 -2.31
N GLU A 49 32.13 5.02 -1.33
CA GLU A 49 32.58 6.00 -0.31
C GLU A 49 32.88 7.41 -0.88
N THR A 50 33.23 7.52 -2.17
CA THR A 50 33.55 8.79 -2.83
C THR A 50 32.31 9.58 -3.28
N THR A 51 31.15 8.93 -3.41
CA THR A 51 29.87 9.54 -3.87
C THR A 51 28.92 9.87 -2.73
N GLU A 52 29.27 9.53 -1.49
CA GLU A 52 28.55 9.91 -0.27
C GLU A 52 28.45 11.44 -0.11
N PHE A 53 29.38 12.20 -0.68
CA PHE A 53 29.49 13.65 -0.47
C PHE A 53 28.54 14.54 -1.29
N LEU A 54 27.68 14.00 -2.16
CA LEU A 54 26.96 14.85 -3.14
C LEU A 54 25.46 15.05 -2.92
N CYS A 55 24.88 14.49 -1.86
CA CYS A 55 23.50 14.78 -1.46
C CYS A 55 23.44 15.03 0.06
N ASP A 56 24.01 16.14 0.50
CA ASP A 56 23.91 16.59 1.89
C ASP A 56 22.54 17.25 2.14
N ILE A 57 21.65 16.54 2.85
CA ILE A 57 20.53 17.16 3.56
C ILE A 57 20.83 16.98 5.05
N ASN A 58 21.18 18.06 5.74
CA ASN A 58 21.48 18.09 7.18
C ASN A 58 22.65 17.18 7.63
N ASN A 59 23.83 17.24 6.98
CA ASN A 59 25.00 16.39 7.29
C ASN A 59 24.69 14.88 7.22
N LYS A 60 23.74 14.48 6.36
CA LYS A 60 23.38 13.08 6.12
C LYS A 60 23.29 12.84 4.63
N SER A 61 24.14 11.95 4.14
CA SER A 61 24.20 11.50 2.76
C SER A 61 23.05 10.55 2.45
N ILE A 62 22.18 10.91 1.50
CA ILE A 62 21.16 10.00 0.95
C ILE A 62 21.47 9.80 -0.53
N GLY A 63 22.04 8.65 -0.88
CA GLY A 63 22.32 8.28 -2.27
C GLY A 63 21.12 7.62 -2.94
N LEU A 64 20.75 8.09 -4.14
CA LEU A 64 19.73 7.48 -5.01
C LEU A 64 20.41 6.99 -6.31
N CYS A 65 20.40 5.68 -6.57
CA CYS A 65 21.04 5.08 -7.76
C CYS A 65 20.02 4.28 -8.61
N GLY A 66 19.23 4.92 -9.48
CA GLY A 66 18.30 4.18 -10.35
C GLY A 66 19.01 3.29 -11.39
N LEU A 67 18.54 2.04 -11.54
CA LEU A 67 19.03 1.07 -12.53
C LEU A 67 18.18 1.16 -13.80
N THR A 68 18.72 1.75 -14.87
CA THR A 68 18.13 1.64 -16.22
C THR A 68 19.09 0.88 -17.13
N ASN A 69 18.63 -0.19 -17.78
CA ASN A 69 19.36 -0.98 -18.78
C ASN A 69 20.64 -1.70 -18.29
N LYS A 70 20.59 -2.37 -17.13
CA LYS A 70 21.70 -3.20 -16.61
C LYS A 70 23.05 -2.47 -16.46
N ARG A 71 23.03 -1.14 -16.35
CA ARG A 71 24.21 -0.33 -16.04
C ARG A 71 23.85 0.59 -14.88
N CYS A 72 24.69 0.59 -13.83
CA CYS A 72 24.70 1.72 -12.89
C CYS A 72 25.10 2.95 -13.70
N GLN A 73 24.15 3.82 -14.01
CA GLN A 73 24.48 5.14 -14.51
C GLN A 73 24.83 6.01 -13.31
N ILE A 74 26.12 6.18 -13.06
CA ILE A 74 26.61 7.30 -12.26
C ILE A 74 26.34 8.55 -13.10
N LYS A 75 25.13 9.09 -13.02
CA LYS A 75 24.94 10.48 -13.43
C LYS A 75 25.56 11.31 -12.32
N THR A 76 26.60 12.07 -12.66
CA THR A 76 27.12 13.11 -11.76
C THR A 76 25.94 13.94 -11.24
N GLY A 77 25.91 14.20 -9.93
CA GLY A 77 24.76 14.84 -9.26
C GLY A 77 24.27 16.13 -9.93
N ASP A 78 25.15 16.81 -10.67
CA ASP A 78 24.82 17.96 -11.52
C ASP A 78 23.76 17.69 -12.60
N ILE A 79 23.72 16.49 -13.21
CA ILE A 79 22.78 16.20 -14.31
C ILE A 79 21.40 15.79 -13.78
N PHE A 80 21.35 15.13 -12.62
CA PHE A 80 20.07 14.76 -11.98
C PHE A 80 19.38 15.99 -11.37
N CYS A 81 20.15 16.94 -10.83
CA CYS A 81 19.61 18.18 -10.25
C CYS A 81 19.29 19.27 -11.28
N LYS A 82 19.87 19.26 -12.49
CA LYS A 82 19.68 20.32 -13.51
C LYS A 82 18.71 19.96 -14.64
N SER A 83 18.20 18.73 -14.73
CA SER A 83 17.43 18.30 -15.93
C SER A 83 15.96 18.73 -15.99
N SER A 84 15.51 19.76 -15.26
CA SER A 84 14.13 20.26 -15.39
C SER A 84 14.02 21.79 -15.52
N SER A 85 14.77 22.37 -16.45
CA SER A 85 14.58 23.79 -16.80
C SER A 85 13.40 24.05 -17.75
N THR A 86 12.75 23.01 -18.30
CA THR A 86 11.61 23.19 -19.24
C THR A 86 10.35 22.37 -18.95
N GLN A 87 10.35 21.54 -17.90
CA GLN A 87 9.12 20.95 -17.35
C GLN A 87 9.19 21.02 -15.83
N GLN A 88 8.17 21.63 -15.23
CA GLN A 88 8.06 21.98 -13.81
C GLN A 88 7.86 20.75 -12.89
N GLN A 89 8.42 19.59 -13.23
CA GLN A 89 8.49 18.43 -12.34
C GLN A 89 9.77 18.54 -11.53
N SER A 90 9.61 18.61 -10.21
CA SER A 90 10.69 18.56 -9.24
C SER A 90 11.58 17.33 -9.53
N PRO A 91 12.90 17.47 -9.67
CA PRO A 91 13.82 16.35 -9.95
C PRO A 91 13.88 15.28 -8.84
N PHE A 92 13.05 15.40 -7.79
CA PHE A 92 13.00 14.52 -6.63
C PHE A 92 11.69 13.74 -6.45
N GLU A 93 10.81 13.68 -7.45
CA GLU A 93 9.65 12.76 -7.41
C GLU A 93 10.08 11.31 -7.68
N PHE A 94 10.94 10.76 -6.82
CA PHE A 94 11.17 9.32 -6.77
C PHE A 94 10.00 8.66 -6.06
N ASN A 95 8.93 8.34 -6.78
CA ASN A 95 7.79 7.57 -6.27
C ASN A 95 8.13 6.07 -6.16
N GLY A 96 9.26 5.73 -5.51
CA GLY A 96 9.73 4.36 -5.37
C GLY A 96 10.26 4.12 -3.97
N GLY A 97 10.08 2.90 -3.48
CA GLY A 97 10.67 2.51 -2.20
C GLY A 97 12.14 2.11 -2.34
N LEU A 98 12.93 2.40 -1.31
CA LEU A 98 14.36 2.11 -1.23
C LEU A 98 14.61 0.76 -0.56
N THR A 99 15.39 -0.11 -1.20
CA THR A 99 15.77 -1.41 -0.63
C THR A 99 17.05 -1.35 0.20
N GLY A 100 17.24 -2.32 1.09
CA GLY A 100 18.47 -2.43 1.90
C GLY A 100 18.70 -1.29 2.90
N VAL A 101 17.65 -0.54 3.25
CA VAL A 101 17.76 0.60 4.15
C VAL A 101 17.78 0.14 5.60
N ASN A 102 18.72 0.67 6.39
CA ASN A 102 18.75 0.46 7.84
C ASN A 102 17.51 1.12 8.49
N ASP A 103 16.90 0.43 9.44
CA ASP A 103 15.67 0.88 10.10
C ASP A 103 15.81 2.17 10.93
N ASN A 104 17.03 2.68 11.14
CA ASN A 104 17.27 3.99 11.73
C ASN A 104 17.02 5.17 10.80
N TYR A 105 16.80 4.94 9.49
CA TYR A 105 16.67 6.01 8.50
C TYR A 105 15.24 6.50 8.28
N PHE A 106 14.20 5.71 8.59
CA PHE A 106 12.83 6.20 8.51
C PHE A 106 12.41 6.94 9.78
N SER A 107 11.37 7.76 9.68
CA SER A 107 11.09 8.76 10.71
C SER A 107 9.71 8.65 11.32
N TYR A 108 8.75 8.07 10.60
CA TYR A 108 7.40 7.85 11.08
C TYR A 108 6.82 6.62 10.37
N TYR A 109 5.65 6.20 10.81
CA TYR A 109 4.89 5.12 10.20
C TYR A 109 3.61 5.65 9.56
N ILE A 110 3.15 4.99 8.51
CA ILE A 110 1.80 5.15 7.98
C ILE A 110 1.01 3.90 8.35
N LEU A 111 -0.04 4.06 9.15
CA LEU A 111 -1.04 3.03 9.39
C LEU A 111 -2.12 3.13 8.31
N GLY A 112 -2.09 2.23 7.33
CA GLY A 112 -3.09 2.13 6.27
C GLY A 112 -4.32 1.35 6.74
N LEU A 113 -5.51 1.92 6.56
CA LEU A 113 -6.79 1.34 6.96
C LEU A 113 -7.79 1.41 5.80
N TYR A 114 -8.21 0.28 5.25
CA TYR A 114 -9.19 0.28 4.17
C TYR A 114 -10.63 0.23 4.67
N TRP A 115 -11.56 0.69 3.84
CA TRP A 115 -12.99 0.74 4.09
C TRP A 115 -13.71 -0.33 3.25
N PRO A 116 -14.02 -1.52 3.82
CA PRO A 116 -14.58 -2.65 3.09
C PRO A 116 -15.83 -2.37 2.24
N PRO A 117 -16.74 -1.45 2.61
CA PRO A 117 -17.91 -1.15 1.78
C PRO A 117 -17.59 -0.68 0.34
N SER A 118 -16.44 -0.04 0.12
CA SER A 118 -15.99 0.43 -1.21
C SER A 118 -14.81 -0.37 -1.75
N SER A 119 -13.94 -0.89 -0.87
CA SER A 119 -12.73 -1.62 -1.28
C SER A 119 -12.98 -3.09 -1.58
N CYS A 120 -14.07 -3.67 -1.07
CA CYS A 120 -14.37 -5.09 -1.21
C CYS A 120 -15.65 -5.33 -2.01
N PRO A 121 -15.75 -6.45 -2.75
CA PRO A 121 -17.02 -6.88 -3.32
C PRO A 121 -18.04 -7.17 -2.22
N LEU A 122 -19.34 -7.02 -2.52
CA LEU A 122 -20.42 -7.29 -1.55
C LEU A 122 -20.37 -8.71 -0.99
N ILE A 123 -20.08 -9.67 -1.88
CA ILE A 123 -19.83 -11.07 -1.55
C ILE A 123 -18.46 -11.41 -2.11
N TYR A 124 -17.47 -11.46 -1.23
CA TYR A 124 -16.15 -11.96 -1.51
C TYR A 124 -16.19 -13.48 -1.60
N ASN A 125 -15.73 -14.01 -2.72
CA ASN A 125 -15.50 -15.42 -2.95
C ASN A 125 -14.00 -15.64 -3.14
N GLU A 126 -13.35 -16.26 -2.16
CA GLU A 126 -11.90 -16.43 -2.14
C GLU A 126 -11.36 -17.10 -3.41
N THR A 127 -12.05 -18.10 -3.97
CA THR A 127 -11.60 -18.77 -5.20
C THR A 127 -11.53 -17.82 -6.40
N LYS A 128 -12.37 -16.78 -6.44
CA LYS A 128 -12.49 -15.84 -7.57
C LYS A 128 -11.77 -14.52 -7.32
N ASP A 129 -11.81 -14.05 -6.08
CA ASP A 129 -11.55 -12.66 -5.73
C ASP A 129 -10.20 -12.47 -5.03
N LEU A 130 -9.53 -13.55 -4.61
CA LEU A 130 -8.27 -13.52 -3.85
C LEU A 130 -7.17 -12.67 -4.48
N LEU A 131 -7.06 -12.68 -5.81
CA LEU A 131 -5.99 -11.95 -6.51
C LEU A 131 -6.33 -10.48 -6.77
N ASN A 132 -7.58 -10.09 -6.57
CA ASN A 132 -8.10 -8.80 -7.00
C ASN A 132 -8.40 -7.86 -5.83
N TYR A 133 -8.54 -8.40 -4.61
CA TYR A 133 -8.99 -7.62 -3.46
C TYR A 133 -8.28 -8.03 -2.17
N PHE A 134 -8.00 -7.04 -1.32
CA PHE A 134 -7.44 -7.22 0.03
C PHE A 134 -8.51 -7.64 1.06
N CYS A 135 -9.39 -8.55 0.65
CA CYS A 135 -10.63 -8.88 1.35
C CYS A 135 -10.66 -10.33 1.78
N SER A 136 -11.62 -10.67 2.64
CA SER A 136 -11.83 -12.06 3.06
C SER A 136 -13.30 -12.30 3.37
N PRO A 137 -13.72 -13.54 3.65
CA PRO A 137 -15.08 -13.81 4.08
C PRO A 137 -15.53 -12.96 5.26
N TYR A 138 -14.62 -12.53 6.15
CA TYR A 138 -14.92 -11.68 7.30
C TYR A 138 -15.15 -10.20 6.96
N THR A 139 -14.90 -9.81 5.71
CA THR A 139 -15.32 -8.50 5.19
C THR A 139 -16.73 -8.54 4.61
N ASN A 140 -17.31 -9.73 4.34
CA ASN A 140 -18.65 -9.85 3.77
C ASN A 140 -19.71 -9.16 4.61
N ILE A 141 -20.83 -8.84 3.99
CA ILE A 141 -21.97 -8.26 4.69
C ILE A 141 -22.34 -9.00 5.98
N ASN A 142 -22.62 -8.24 7.05
CA ASN A 142 -22.93 -8.75 8.40
C ASN A 142 -21.78 -9.53 9.07
N GLN A 143 -20.54 -9.35 8.61
CA GLN A 143 -19.36 -9.93 9.25
C GLN A 143 -18.63 -8.90 10.11
N PRO A 144 -17.84 -9.32 11.11
CA PRO A 144 -17.25 -8.41 12.08
C PRO A 144 -16.35 -7.33 11.47
N GLY A 145 -15.64 -7.65 10.38
CA GLY A 145 -14.76 -6.71 9.68
C GLY A 145 -15.46 -5.90 8.59
N SER A 146 -16.78 -5.94 8.45
CA SER A 146 -17.50 -5.37 7.29
C SER A 146 -18.00 -3.94 7.47
N GLU A 147 -18.11 -3.49 8.72
CA GLU A 147 -18.70 -2.20 9.09
C GLU A 147 -17.69 -1.30 9.83
N ARG A 148 -16.38 -1.54 9.68
CA ARG A 148 -15.33 -0.70 10.27
C ARG A 148 -14.16 -0.56 9.32
N LEU A 149 -13.32 0.45 9.58
CA LEU A 149 -11.99 0.51 9.00
C LEU A 149 -11.16 -0.66 9.51
N VAL A 150 -10.42 -1.29 8.60
CA VAL A 150 -9.61 -2.46 8.88
C VAL A 150 -8.20 -2.30 8.34
N LEU A 151 -7.24 -2.92 9.00
CA LEU A 151 -5.82 -2.87 8.71
C LEU A 151 -5.53 -3.31 7.27
N HIS A 152 -4.89 -2.40 6.53
CA HIS A 152 -4.12 -2.71 5.34
C HIS A 152 -2.68 -3.07 5.75
N GLY A 153 -1.98 -2.15 6.43
CA GLY A 153 -0.59 -2.32 6.78
C GLY A 153 0.00 -1.19 7.63
N LEU A 154 1.26 -1.32 8.01
CA LEU A 154 2.01 -0.32 8.79
C LEU A 154 3.35 -0.01 8.13
N TRP A 155 3.46 1.11 7.43
CA TRP A 155 4.58 1.33 6.52
C TRP A 155 5.59 2.32 7.11
N PRO A 156 6.84 1.89 7.42
CA PRO A 156 7.90 2.84 7.73
C PRO A 156 8.07 3.82 6.58
N THR A 157 8.20 5.11 6.88
CA THR A 157 8.27 6.18 5.87
C THR A 157 9.34 7.22 6.24
N PHE A 158 10.07 7.72 5.25
CA PHE A 158 11.07 8.77 5.49
C PHE A 158 10.38 10.09 5.84
N SER A 159 10.83 10.78 6.90
CA SER A 159 10.46 12.17 7.09
C SER A 159 11.08 12.99 5.99
N THR A 160 10.28 13.84 5.38
CA THR A 160 10.79 14.82 4.43
C THR A 160 10.51 16.20 4.96
N TYR A 161 11.58 16.89 5.35
CA TYR A 161 11.62 18.34 5.28
C TYR A 161 11.73 18.71 3.79
N GLY A 162 10.62 18.67 3.05
CA GLY A 162 10.58 19.00 1.62
C GLY A 162 9.58 18.19 0.81
N ASN A 163 9.70 18.26 -0.53
CA ASN A 163 8.83 17.56 -1.47
C ASN A 163 9.27 16.11 -1.76
N TYR A 164 10.39 15.65 -1.17
CA TYR A 164 10.79 14.26 -1.35
C TYR A 164 9.75 13.35 -0.71
N GLN A 165 9.62 12.16 -1.26
CA GLN A 165 8.89 11.09 -0.66
C GLN A 165 9.54 9.77 -1.02
N GLY A 166 9.56 8.89 -0.05
CA GLY A 166 9.99 7.53 -0.23
C GLY A 166 9.70 6.76 1.03
N TRP A 167 9.75 5.45 0.91
CA TRP A 167 9.67 4.53 2.03
C TRP A 167 10.76 3.49 1.86
N PRO A 168 11.37 2.99 2.94
CA PRO A 168 12.14 1.77 2.84
C PRO A 168 11.21 0.61 2.49
N GLN A 169 11.66 -0.30 1.63
CA GLN A 169 10.94 -1.53 1.31
C GLN A 169 11.88 -2.70 1.04
N PHE A 170 11.44 -3.93 1.29
CA PHE A 170 12.25 -5.15 1.05
C PHE A 170 13.63 -5.06 1.72
N CYS A 171 13.66 -4.66 2.98
CA CYS A 171 14.92 -4.43 3.68
C CYS A 171 15.53 -5.76 4.08
N SER A 172 16.80 -5.89 3.75
CA SER A 172 17.58 -7.10 4.01
C SER A 172 18.20 -7.01 5.39
N SER A 173 18.05 -8.08 6.18
CA SER A 173 18.93 -8.29 7.32
C SER A 173 20.25 -8.90 6.83
N THR A 174 21.30 -8.88 7.64
CA THR A 174 22.61 -9.47 7.29
C THR A 174 22.56 -10.96 6.91
N TYR A 175 21.46 -11.64 7.20
CA TYR A 175 21.31 -13.08 6.96
C TYR A 175 20.37 -13.44 5.80
N ASN A 176 19.39 -12.58 5.45
CA ASN A 176 18.42 -12.83 4.39
C ASN A 176 18.22 -11.58 3.53
N ASP A 177 18.60 -11.67 2.25
CA ASP A 177 18.40 -10.59 1.29
C ASP A 177 16.97 -10.60 0.74
N LEU A 178 16.09 -9.83 1.36
CA LEU A 178 14.68 -9.76 0.97
C LEU A 178 14.45 -8.92 -0.28
N SER A 179 15.47 -8.24 -0.81
CA SER A 179 15.38 -7.54 -2.10
C SER A 179 15.06 -8.48 -3.27
N TYR A 180 15.40 -9.77 -3.15
CA TYR A 180 15.00 -10.79 -4.12
C TYR A 180 13.49 -11.05 -4.10
N CYS A 181 12.81 -10.77 -2.99
CA CYS A 181 11.36 -10.77 -2.89
C CYS A 181 10.73 -9.50 -3.47
N HIS A 182 11.48 -8.68 -4.22
CA HIS A 182 10.91 -7.65 -5.08
C HIS A 182 10.44 -8.28 -6.40
N ILE A 183 9.51 -7.62 -7.09
CA ILE A 183 8.96 -8.05 -8.40
C ILE A 183 10.07 -8.19 -9.46
N ASP A 184 11.10 -7.34 -9.35
CA ASP A 184 12.30 -7.35 -10.21
C ASP A 184 13.35 -8.38 -9.78
N GLY A 185 13.10 -9.14 -8.71
CA GLY A 185 13.99 -10.15 -8.15
C GLY A 185 14.24 -11.37 -9.04
N ASN A 186 13.56 -11.48 -10.18
CA ASN A 186 13.49 -12.67 -11.05
C ASN A 186 13.00 -13.96 -10.37
N LEU A 187 12.55 -13.89 -9.11
CA LEU A 187 12.10 -15.05 -8.35
C LEU A 187 10.78 -15.62 -8.88
N CYS A 188 9.94 -14.77 -9.45
CA CYS A 188 8.65 -15.16 -10.01
C CYS A 188 8.71 -15.04 -11.54
N PRO A 189 8.66 -16.16 -12.29
CA PRO A 189 8.89 -16.18 -13.73
C PRO A 189 7.65 -15.73 -14.53
N TRP A 190 7.17 -14.51 -14.31
CA TRP A 190 6.09 -13.94 -15.11
C TRP A 190 6.64 -12.99 -16.17
N LYS A 191 7.53 -13.55 -17.02
CA LYS A 191 8.14 -12.85 -18.15
C LYS A 191 7.13 -12.54 -19.27
N ASN A 192 5.90 -13.07 -19.18
CA ASN A 192 4.89 -13.05 -20.23
C ASN A 192 3.53 -12.42 -19.81
N THR A 193 3.32 -12.01 -18.56
CA THR A 193 2.13 -11.20 -18.22
C THR A 193 2.39 -9.75 -18.59
N THR A 194 1.37 -9.07 -19.11
CA THR A 194 1.48 -7.65 -19.37
C THR A 194 1.49 -6.89 -18.05
N GLN A 195 2.22 -5.77 -17.97
CA GLN A 195 2.29 -4.93 -16.77
C GLN A 195 0.89 -4.49 -16.28
N HIS A 196 -0.13 -4.50 -17.15
CA HIS A 196 -1.51 -4.15 -16.82
C HIS A 196 -2.28 -5.23 -16.06
N ASP A 197 -1.89 -6.50 -16.18
CA ASP A 197 -2.56 -7.62 -15.50
C ASP A 197 -1.91 -7.96 -14.15
N PHE A 198 -0.78 -7.30 -13.85
CA PHE A 198 -0.03 -7.55 -12.64
C PHE A 198 -0.68 -6.85 -11.45
N THR A 199 -1.39 -7.61 -10.63
CA THR A 199 -1.82 -7.16 -9.30
C THR A 199 -0.86 -7.65 -8.24
N GLN A 200 -0.85 -6.98 -7.10
CA GLN A 200 -0.16 -7.43 -5.90
C GLN A 200 -0.54 -8.88 -5.50
N GLY A 201 -1.82 -9.25 -5.61
CA GLY A 201 -2.27 -10.62 -5.33
C GLY A 201 -1.65 -11.67 -6.24
N HIS A 202 -1.42 -11.36 -7.53
CA HIS A 202 -0.74 -12.27 -8.46
C HIS A 202 0.72 -12.52 -8.04
N TYR A 203 1.41 -11.48 -7.59
CA TYR A 203 2.78 -11.57 -7.09
C TYR A 203 2.88 -12.52 -5.89
N GLU A 204 2.03 -12.27 -4.90
CA GLU A 204 2.03 -13.03 -3.65
C GLU A 204 1.65 -14.50 -3.92
N TYR A 205 0.65 -14.73 -4.78
CA TYR A 205 0.26 -16.08 -5.20
C TYR A 205 1.41 -16.81 -5.87
N CYS A 206 2.18 -16.13 -6.72
CA CYS A 206 3.37 -16.72 -7.33
C CYS A 206 4.42 -17.13 -6.29
N LEU A 207 4.74 -16.27 -5.32
CA LEU A 207 5.70 -16.61 -4.26
C LEU A 207 5.27 -17.88 -3.50
N SER A 208 3.97 -18.02 -3.24
CA SER A 208 3.40 -19.21 -2.61
C SER A 208 3.50 -20.46 -3.49
N MET A 209 3.26 -20.34 -4.80
CA MET A 209 3.25 -21.47 -5.74
C MET A 209 4.66 -21.96 -6.08
N GLU A 210 5.62 -21.05 -6.19
CA GLU A 210 7.02 -21.36 -6.47
C GLU A 210 7.80 -21.82 -5.21
N HIS A 211 7.10 -21.96 -4.07
CA HIS A 211 7.68 -22.36 -2.78
C HIS A 211 8.92 -21.56 -2.42
N ILE A 212 8.84 -20.23 -2.59
CA ILE A 212 9.96 -19.34 -2.32
C ILE A 212 10.01 -19.07 -0.82
N GLU A 213 10.43 -20.09 -0.05
CA GLU A 213 10.33 -20.13 1.42
C GLU A 213 10.95 -18.91 2.10
N GLN A 214 12.01 -18.33 1.52
CA GLN A 214 12.66 -17.12 2.02
C GLN A 214 11.76 -15.86 2.03
N CYS A 215 10.71 -15.83 1.19
CA CYS A 215 9.74 -14.74 1.09
C CYS A 215 8.39 -15.11 1.75
N LEU A 216 8.28 -16.30 2.35
CA LEU A 216 7.07 -16.80 2.96
C LEU A 216 7.20 -16.75 4.49
N VAL A 217 6.15 -16.28 5.13
CA VAL A 217 5.97 -16.32 6.57
C VAL A 217 5.28 -17.64 6.93
N ASN A 218 5.69 -18.26 8.03
CA ASN A 218 4.90 -19.31 8.66
C ASN A 218 3.61 -18.72 9.26
N GLY A 219 2.60 -18.51 8.42
CA GLY A 219 1.38 -17.80 8.80
C GLY A 219 0.63 -18.45 9.95
N THR A 220 0.61 -19.79 10.08
CA THR A 220 -0.09 -20.45 11.20
C THR A 220 0.47 -20.03 12.55
N GLN A 221 1.80 -19.97 12.72
CA GLN A 221 2.40 -19.58 14.00
C GLN A 221 2.18 -18.09 14.34
N VAL A 222 2.04 -17.26 13.31
CA VAL A 222 1.95 -15.80 13.46
C VAL A 222 0.51 -15.34 13.63
N LEU A 223 -0.43 -15.95 12.89
CA LEU A 223 -1.81 -15.51 12.83
C LEU A 223 -2.69 -16.18 13.90
N GLU A 224 -2.41 -17.43 14.28
CA GLU A 224 -3.26 -18.18 15.22
C GLU A 224 -3.44 -17.46 16.58
N PRO A 225 -2.39 -16.89 17.20
CA PRO A 225 -2.54 -16.17 18.46
C PRO A 225 -3.43 -14.91 18.35
N GLU A 226 -3.54 -14.35 17.15
CA GLU A 226 -4.27 -13.11 16.87
C GLU A 226 -5.59 -13.36 16.11
N TYR A 227 -5.98 -14.61 15.90
CA TYR A 227 -7.03 -15.00 14.94
C TYR A 227 -8.36 -14.25 15.14
N GLU A 228 -8.84 -14.15 16.38
CA GLU A 228 -10.09 -13.44 16.67
C GLU A 228 -9.98 -11.92 16.45
N ARG A 229 -8.81 -11.34 16.72
CA ARG A 229 -8.55 -9.92 16.44
C ARG A 229 -8.46 -9.69 14.94
N LEU A 230 -7.82 -10.59 14.20
CA LEU A 230 -7.69 -10.49 12.74
C LEU A 230 -9.05 -10.49 12.04
N LYS A 231 -10.03 -11.30 12.47
CA LYS A 231 -11.40 -11.27 11.88
C LYS A 231 -12.04 -9.89 11.89
N ILE A 232 -11.71 -9.10 12.90
CA ILE A 232 -12.32 -7.79 13.17
C ILE A 232 -11.46 -6.68 12.60
N LEU A 233 -10.16 -6.72 12.87
CA LEU A 233 -9.23 -5.62 12.65
C LEU A 233 -8.44 -5.76 11.37
N ALA A 234 -8.23 -6.97 10.84
CA ALA A 234 -7.37 -7.20 9.68
C ALA A 234 -7.83 -8.43 8.84
N PRO A 235 -9.11 -8.49 8.44
CA PRO A 235 -9.70 -9.70 7.88
C PRO A 235 -9.01 -10.17 6.59
N GLY A 236 -8.40 -9.27 5.80
CA GLY A 236 -7.63 -9.60 4.61
C GLY A 236 -6.39 -10.47 4.86
N TYR A 237 -5.89 -10.51 6.10
CA TYR A 237 -4.76 -11.35 6.51
C TYR A 237 -5.15 -12.84 6.65
N LEU A 238 -6.45 -13.14 6.76
CA LEU A 238 -6.97 -14.50 6.99
C LEU A 238 -7.30 -15.24 5.68
N ASN A 239 -6.51 -15.04 4.63
CA ASN A 239 -6.66 -15.78 3.38
C ASN A 239 -5.88 -17.11 3.41
N LYS A 240 -6.32 -18.07 2.59
CA LYS A 240 -5.82 -19.45 2.54
C LYS A 240 -4.31 -19.57 2.36
N TYR A 241 -3.68 -18.59 1.70
CA TYR A 241 -2.27 -18.64 1.36
C TYR A 241 -1.43 -17.64 2.16
N ASN A 242 -2.02 -16.95 3.14
CA ASN A 242 -1.36 -15.91 3.95
C ASN A 242 -0.65 -14.84 3.09
N LEU A 243 -1.18 -14.57 1.89
CA LEU A 243 -0.52 -13.72 0.89
C LEU A 243 -0.22 -12.32 1.42
N PHE A 244 -1.18 -11.78 2.16
CA PHE A 244 -1.13 -10.39 2.58
C PHE A 244 -0.17 -10.17 3.75
N ILE A 245 -0.11 -11.09 4.73
CA ILE A 245 0.91 -11.00 5.79
C ILE A 245 2.33 -11.19 5.21
N ASN A 246 2.50 -12.05 4.22
CA ASN A 246 3.78 -12.21 3.53
C ASN A 246 4.22 -10.90 2.87
N HIS A 247 3.29 -10.22 2.19
CA HIS A 247 3.55 -8.93 1.57
C HIS A 247 3.90 -7.85 2.59
N GLU A 248 3.02 -7.62 3.55
CA GLU A 248 3.16 -6.54 4.52
C GLU A 248 4.43 -6.72 5.37
N TRP A 249 4.80 -7.95 5.68
CA TRP A 249 6.09 -8.22 6.32
C TRP A 249 7.27 -8.03 5.37
N THR A 250 7.30 -8.75 4.25
CA THR A 250 8.49 -8.81 3.39
C THR A 250 8.80 -7.44 2.79
N LYS A 251 7.78 -6.70 2.38
CA LYS A 251 7.92 -5.35 1.83
C LYS A 251 8.12 -4.31 2.90
N HIS A 252 7.35 -4.30 3.99
CA HIS A 252 7.34 -3.18 4.94
C HIS A 252 7.92 -3.54 6.32
N GLY A 253 7.46 -4.63 6.93
CA GLY A 253 7.91 -5.06 8.26
C GLY A 253 9.39 -5.40 8.35
N SER A 254 9.98 -5.93 7.28
CA SER A 254 11.42 -6.22 7.15
C SER A 254 12.30 -4.99 7.33
N CYS A 255 11.75 -3.81 7.05
CA CYS A 255 12.43 -2.52 7.25
C CYS A 255 12.37 -2.01 8.69
N CYS A 256 11.82 -2.81 9.60
CA CYS A 256 11.73 -2.52 11.03
C CYS A 256 12.31 -3.66 11.88
N SER A 257 13.20 -4.49 11.31
CA SER A 257 13.67 -5.70 11.99
C SER A 257 14.36 -5.44 13.33
N SER A 258 15.19 -4.41 13.54
CA SER A 258 15.75 -4.17 14.89
C SER A 258 14.68 -3.70 15.87
N THR A 259 13.71 -2.91 15.40
CA THR A 259 12.59 -2.40 16.21
C THR A 259 11.70 -3.53 16.73
N PHE A 260 11.43 -4.54 15.90
CA PHE A 260 10.57 -5.67 16.26
C PHE A 260 11.35 -6.96 16.55
N ASN A 261 12.67 -6.88 16.77
CA ASN A 261 13.55 -8.03 17.02
C ASN A 261 13.45 -9.13 15.95
N ASN A 262 13.24 -8.73 14.69
CA ASN A 262 13.01 -9.57 13.53
C ASN A 262 11.86 -10.58 13.74
N ASN A 263 10.89 -10.20 14.58
CA ASN A 263 9.77 -11.04 14.95
C ASN A 263 8.49 -10.46 14.34
N ILE A 264 7.97 -11.16 13.35
CA ILE A 264 6.76 -10.78 12.65
C ILE A 264 5.51 -10.78 13.56
N SER A 265 5.43 -11.67 14.56
CA SER A 265 4.32 -11.66 15.51
C SER A 265 4.32 -10.35 16.30
N ASN A 266 5.48 -9.87 16.75
CA ASN A 266 5.58 -8.57 17.43
C ASN A 266 5.13 -7.42 16.52
N TYR A 267 5.53 -7.45 15.25
CA TYR A 267 5.10 -6.45 14.26
C TYR A 267 3.58 -6.49 14.06
N LEU A 268 3.01 -7.67 13.83
CA LEU A 268 1.56 -7.87 13.67
C LEU A 268 0.77 -7.40 14.89
N THR A 269 1.16 -7.81 16.10
CA THR A 269 0.49 -7.39 17.33
C THR A 269 0.47 -5.86 17.45
N HIS A 270 1.58 -5.16 17.14
CA HIS A 270 1.59 -3.69 17.17
C HIS A 270 0.69 -3.07 16.09
N MET A 271 0.63 -3.63 14.88
CA MET A 271 -0.30 -3.16 13.85
C MET A 271 -1.75 -3.29 14.31
N LEU A 272 -2.09 -4.41 14.97
CA LEU A 272 -3.42 -4.65 15.50
C LEU A 272 -3.76 -3.77 16.70
N ASP A 273 -2.80 -3.50 17.59
CA ASP A 273 -2.97 -2.60 18.74
C ASP A 273 -3.27 -1.17 18.27
N LEU A 274 -2.50 -0.67 17.29
CA LEU A 274 -2.75 0.63 16.67
C LEU A 274 -4.09 0.67 15.95
N THR A 275 -4.41 -0.38 15.18
CA THR A 275 -5.69 -0.47 14.47
C THR A 275 -6.86 -0.44 15.45
N ASP A 276 -6.81 -1.22 16.54
CA ASP A 276 -7.84 -1.19 17.55
C ASP A 276 -7.95 0.20 18.20
N MET A 277 -6.81 0.79 18.59
CA MET A 277 -6.78 2.13 19.20
C MET A 277 -7.49 3.18 18.34
N VAL A 278 -7.24 3.19 17.03
CA VAL A 278 -7.79 4.20 16.11
C VAL A 278 -9.17 3.84 15.56
N THR A 279 -9.62 2.59 15.65
CA THR A 279 -10.90 2.16 15.06
C THR A 279 -11.91 1.62 16.08
N ARG A 280 -11.59 1.57 17.37
CA ARG A 280 -12.55 1.16 18.42
C ARG A 280 -13.63 2.22 18.66
N PRO A 281 -14.83 1.81 19.11
CA PRO A 281 -15.87 2.75 19.57
C PRO A 281 -15.34 3.81 20.53
N GLY A 282 -15.74 5.07 20.34
CA GLY A 282 -15.23 6.22 21.08
C GLY A 282 -13.91 6.81 20.58
N SER A 283 -13.20 6.16 19.64
CA SER A 283 -12.06 6.79 18.96
C SER A 283 -12.54 7.82 17.92
N LEU A 284 -11.75 8.87 17.70
CA LEU A 284 -12.11 9.97 16.81
C LEU A 284 -12.42 9.50 15.39
N THR A 285 -11.55 8.65 14.83
CA THR A 285 -11.72 8.11 13.47
C THR A 285 -12.97 7.24 13.39
N TYR A 286 -13.20 6.34 14.36
CA TYR A 286 -14.41 5.53 14.37
C TYR A 286 -15.68 6.39 14.43
N GLU A 287 -15.76 7.32 15.38
CA GLU A 287 -16.95 8.15 15.59
C GLU A 287 -17.33 8.94 14.34
N TYR A 288 -16.35 9.51 13.61
CA TYR A 288 -16.66 10.25 12.39
C TYR A 288 -17.00 9.37 11.21
N ILE A 289 -16.26 8.28 11.00
CA ILE A 289 -16.55 7.39 9.87
C ILE A 289 -17.91 6.73 10.04
N GLN A 290 -18.26 6.31 11.26
CA GLN A 290 -19.59 5.76 11.54
C GLN A 290 -20.70 6.80 11.46
N ARG A 291 -20.49 7.99 12.03
CA ARG A 291 -21.50 9.07 12.02
C ARG A 291 -21.94 9.45 10.61
N TYR A 292 -21.00 9.47 9.67
CA TYR A 292 -21.25 9.88 8.29
C TYR A 292 -21.36 8.70 7.32
N ALA A 293 -21.43 7.47 7.82
CA ALA A 293 -21.64 6.30 6.98
C ALA A 293 -23.00 6.39 6.28
N GLY A 294 -22.99 6.30 4.96
CA GLY A 294 -24.15 6.49 4.08
C GLY A 294 -24.33 7.93 3.60
N GLU A 295 -23.43 8.84 3.96
CA GLU A 295 -23.53 10.27 3.65
C GLU A 295 -22.35 10.80 2.83
N LYS A 296 -22.52 12.01 2.28
CA LYS A 296 -21.45 12.77 1.65
C LYS A 296 -20.95 13.85 2.62
N ILE A 297 -19.64 13.91 2.82
CA ILE A 297 -18.97 14.88 3.69
C ILE A 297 -17.96 15.69 2.89
N GLY A 298 -17.83 16.99 3.17
CA GLY A 298 -16.80 17.81 2.54
C GLY A 298 -15.40 17.31 2.90
N LEU A 299 -14.52 17.11 1.92
CA LEU A 299 -13.18 16.51 2.11
C LEU A 299 -12.35 17.30 3.13
N THR A 300 -12.29 18.63 2.97
CA THR A 300 -11.57 19.52 3.89
C THR A 300 -12.11 19.44 5.32
N TYR A 301 -13.43 19.30 5.45
CA TYR A 301 -14.06 19.16 6.75
C TYR A 301 -13.68 17.82 7.39
N LEU A 302 -13.78 16.69 6.65
CA LEU A 302 -13.36 15.37 7.14
C LEU A 302 -11.89 15.37 7.60
N ILE A 303 -10.97 15.93 6.81
CA ILE A 303 -9.54 16.03 7.17
C ILE A 303 -9.35 16.87 8.46
N SER A 304 -10.10 17.96 8.60
CA SER A 304 -10.04 18.80 9.79
C SER A 304 -10.54 18.09 11.04
N MET A 305 -11.60 17.28 10.92
CA MET A 305 -12.15 16.48 12.03
C MET A 305 -11.19 15.39 12.49
N LEU A 306 -10.31 14.92 11.60
CA LEU A 306 -9.24 13.96 11.92
C LEU A 306 -7.93 14.65 12.31
N ASN A 307 -7.97 15.92 12.73
CA ASN A 307 -6.81 16.69 13.23
C ASN A 307 -5.59 16.69 12.29
N GLN A 308 -5.81 16.58 10.97
CA GLN A 308 -4.75 16.48 9.96
C GLN A 308 -3.76 15.30 10.15
N THR A 309 -4.12 14.31 10.97
CA THR A 309 -3.32 13.09 11.16
C THR A 309 -3.58 12.03 10.10
N ALA A 310 -4.61 12.26 9.29
CA ALA A 310 -5.09 11.34 8.28
C ALA A 310 -4.91 11.89 6.85
N ILE A 311 -4.59 10.99 5.92
CA ILE A 311 -4.70 11.16 4.47
C ILE A 311 -5.90 10.32 4.02
N ILE A 312 -6.78 10.91 3.22
CA ILE A 312 -8.00 10.24 2.77
C ILE A 312 -7.81 9.79 1.33
N ASN A 313 -8.07 8.51 1.08
CA ASN A 313 -8.02 7.92 -0.24
C ASN A 313 -9.44 7.57 -0.71
N CYS A 314 -9.72 7.94 -1.94
CA CYS A 314 -10.97 7.69 -2.62
C CYS A 314 -10.74 6.88 -3.89
N ASN A 315 -11.76 6.11 -4.25
CA ASN A 315 -11.87 5.55 -5.59
C ASN A 315 -12.28 6.63 -6.61
N SER A 316 -12.40 6.24 -7.88
CA SER A 316 -12.78 7.15 -8.98
C SER A 316 -14.18 7.75 -8.87
N LYS A 317 -15.03 7.26 -7.96
CA LYS A 317 -16.37 7.79 -7.68
C LYS A 317 -16.40 8.73 -6.48
N CYS A 318 -15.24 9.10 -5.93
CA CYS A 318 -15.13 9.86 -4.69
C CYS A 318 -15.76 9.15 -3.48
N GLU A 319 -15.71 7.82 -3.46
CA GLU A 319 -16.11 7.02 -2.30
C GLU A 319 -14.86 6.73 -1.47
N LEU A 320 -14.97 6.85 -0.15
CA LEU A 320 -13.89 6.55 0.80
C LEU A 320 -13.43 5.11 0.58
N GLU A 321 -12.17 4.90 0.25
CA GLU A 321 -11.55 3.58 0.04
C GLU A 321 -10.54 3.26 1.13
N GLU A 322 -9.74 4.25 1.55
CA GLU A 322 -8.71 4.03 2.56
C GLU A 322 -8.45 5.30 3.36
N ILE A 323 -8.00 5.14 4.61
CA ILE A 323 -7.46 6.20 5.45
C ILE A 323 -6.06 5.81 5.89
N TRP A 324 -5.11 6.71 5.68
CA TRP A 324 -3.74 6.54 6.15
C TRP A 324 -3.49 7.46 7.33
N ILE A 325 -3.15 6.91 8.49
CA ILE A 325 -2.87 7.67 9.70
C ILE A 325 -1.36 7.72 9.90
N CYS A 326 -0.80 8.92 10.04
CA CYS A 326 0.62 9.08 10.34
C CYS A 326 0.86 8.88 11.83
N ILE A 327 1.72 7.93 12.17
CA ILE A 327 2.08 7.54 13.53
C ILE A 327 3.55 7.88 13.76
N ASN A 328 3.85 8.57 14.84
CA ASN A 328 5.22 8.91 15.19
C ASN A 328 6.05 7.66 15.53
N ARG A 329 7.35 7.75 15.25
CA ARG A 329 8.33 6.72 15.60
C ARG A 329 9.01 7.14 16.89
N ASN A 330 8.93 6.34 17.93
CA ASN A 330 9.67 6.59 19.15
C ASN A 330 11.18 6.55 18.85
N HIS A 331 11.90 7.66 19.07
CA HIS A 331 13.32 7.76 18.74
C HIS A 331 14.24 6.81 19.53
N HIS A 332 13.77 6.29 20.68
CA HIS A 332 14.58 5.43 21.56
C HIS A 332 14.32 3.95 21.29
N THR A 333 13.06 3.57 21.08
CA THR A 333 12.68 2.16 20.86
C THR A 333 12.47 1.80 19.39
N GLY A 334 12.34 2.80 18.53
CA GLY A 334 11.91 2.64 17.13
C GLY A 334 10.42 2.34 16.99
N LEU A 335 9.70 2.00 18.06
CA LEU A 335 8.31 1.55 17.99
C LEU A 335 7.35 2.69 17.61
N PRO A 336 6.22 2.38 16.94
CA PRO A 336 5.16 3.35 16.73
C PRO A 336 4.54 3.77 18.07
N ASN A 337 4.19 5.05 18.23
CA ASN A 337 3.58 5.57 19.47
C ASN A 337 2.25 6.29 19.23
N GLU A 338 2.27 7.59 18.94
CA GLU A 338 1.11 8.47 18.89
C GLU A 338 0.85 8.97 17.47
N SER A 339 -0.40 9.29 17.16
CA SER A 339 -0.73 9.92 15.88
C SER A 339 -0.13 11.32 15.79
N ILE A 340 0.43 11.65 14.63
CA ILE A 340 0.97 12.97 14.31
C ILE A 340 0.32 13.53 13.05
N SER A 341 0.41 14.84 12.87
CA SER A 341 0.02 15.45 11.59
C SER A 341 0.86 14.87 10.46
N CYS A 342 0.21 14.46 9.38
CA CYS A 342 0.93 13.88 8.25
C CYS A 342 1.84 14.92 7.58
N PRO A 343 3.13 14.60 7.31
CA PRO A 343 4.04 15.49 6.59
C PRO A 343 3.43 15.98 5.26
N LEU A 344 3.78 17.20 4.85
CA LEU A 344 3.23 17.82 3.64
C LEU A 344 3.49 16.99 2.38
N GLY A 345 4.67 16.36 2.28
CA GLY A 345 4.97 15.41 1.22
C GLY A 345 3.88 14.34 1.13
N ALA A 346 3.69 13.58 2.22
CA ALA A 346 2.68 12.50 2.32
C ALA A 346 1.29 12.96 1.87
N ARG A 347 0.82 14.10 2.39
CA ARG A 347 -0.52 14.63 2.04
C ARG A 347 -0.68 15.02 0.57
N ASN A 348 0.38 15.49 -0.09
CA ASN A 348 0.24 16.03 -1.45
C ASN A 348 0.21 14.96 -2.55
N THR A 349 0.82 13.81 -2.30
CA THR A 349 0.97 12.77 -3.33
C THR A 349 0.20 11.50 -3.02
N SER A 350 -0.18 11.27 -1.77
CA SER A 350 -0.88 10.04 -1.42
C SER A 350 -2.37 10.25 -1.43
N ASP A 351 -2.87 11.47 -1.16
CA ASP A 351 -4.30 11.81 -1.14
C ASP A 351 -4.95 11.64 -2.52
N SER A 352 -5.52 10.46 -2.78
CA SER A 352 -6.16 10.17 -4.06
C SER A 352 -7.47 10.94 -4.22
N CYS A 353 -8.17 11.31 -3.13
CA CYS A 353 -9.37 12.15 -3.19
C CYS A 353 -9.03 13.54 -3.76
N LYS A 354 -7.94 14.16 -3.27
CA LYS A 354 -7.45 15.45 -3.73
C LYS A 354 -6.99 15.39 -5.19
N LYS A 355 -6.28 14.32 -5.58
CA LYS A 355 -5.87 14.11 -6.98
C LYS A 355 -7.06 13.96 -7.92
N ALA A 356 -8.09 13.23 -7.49
CA ALA A 356 -9.35 13.08 -8.21
C ALA A 356 -10.24 14.35 -8.16
N ARG A 357 -9.81 15.40 -7.43
CA ARG A 357 -10.55 16.65 -7.23
C ARG A 357 -11.92 16.45 -6.58
N CYS A 358 -12.00 15.49 -5.65
CA CYS A 358 -13.21 15.25 -4.87
C CYS A 358 -13.40 16.39 -3.87
N GLU A 359 -14.43 17.22 -4.08
CA GLU A 359 -14.86 18.22 -3.08
C GLU A 359 -15.57 17.56 -1.90
N TYR A 360 -16.30 16.48 -2.18
CA TYR A 360 -17.02 15.66 -1.22
C TYR A 360 -16.58 14.21 -1.32
N VAL A 361 -16.55 13.53 -0.18
CA VAL A 361 -16.31 12.09 -0.07
C VAL A 361 -17.61 11.43 0.36
N PHE A 362 -18.03 10.40 -0.37
CA PHE A 362 -19.11 9.51 0.07
C PHE A 362 -18.52 8.41 0.95
N ILE A 363 -19.09 8.18 2.12
CA ILE A 363 -18.67 7.05 2.99
C ILE A 363 -19.72 5.95 2.81
N PRO A 364 -19.51 4.96 1.92
CA PRO A 364 -20.55 3.98 1.64
C PRO A 364 -20.85 3.13 2.88
N LEU A 365 -22.12 2.87 3.12
CA LEU A 365 -22.51 1.76 3.98
C LEU A 365 -22.34 0.47 3.20
N ARG A 366 -21.87 -0.59 3.87
CA ARG A 366 -22.16 -1.93 3.39
C ARG A 366 -23.66 -2.09 3.60
N ASN A 367 -24.45 -1.73 2.59
CA ASN A 367 -25.90 -1.89 2.68
C ASN A 367 -26.11 -3.32 3.13
N LYS A 368 -26.57 -3.52 4.38
CA LYS A 368 -27.39 -4.68 4.74
C LYS A 368 -28.26 -4.84 3.53
N LEU A 369 -28.14 -5.97 2.82
CA LEU A 369 -29.02 -6.29 1.72
C LEU A 369 -30.35 -5.88 2.28
N GLN A 370 -30.87 -4.75 1.78
CA GLN A 370 -32.27 -4.53 1.87
C GLN A 370 -32.70 -5.70 1.00
N SER A 371 -32.93 -6.87 1.63
CA SER A 371 -34.26 -7.20 2.06
C SER A 371 -35.12 -5.93 2.08
N ASN A 372 -35.34 -5.35 0.91
CA ASN A 372 -36.63 -5.28 0.31
C ASN A 372 -37.36 -6.53 0.80
N ASN A 373 -37.92 -6.53 2.02
CA ASN A 373 -39.19 -5.90 2.30
C ASN A 373 -40.04 -5.59 1.05
N THR A 374 -39.98 -6.45 0.04
CA THR A 374 -41.16 -7.18 -0.44
C THR A 374 -41.55 -8.32 0.53
N GLY A 375 -40.77 -8.55 1.59
CA GLY A 375 -41.04 -9.51 2.68
C GLY A 375 -42.21 -9.18 3.61
N GLU A 376 -42.60 -7.92 3.81
CA GLU A 376 -43.84 -7.60 4.54
C GLU A 376 -45.11 -7.95 3.75
N ASN A 377 -44.99 -8.21 2.44
CA ASN A 377 -46.06 -8.79 1.64
C ASN A 377 -45.96 -10.31 1.48
N SER A 378 -44.89 -10.99 1.91
CA SER A 378 -44.78 -12.45 1.71
C SER A 378 -45.75 -13.22 2.61
N THR A 379 -45.78 -12.92 3.91
CA THR A 379 -46.76 -13.49 4.83
C THR A 379 -48.16 -13.00 4.53
N GLN A 380 -48.37 -11.70 4.22
CA GLN A 380 -49.69 -11.22 3.80
C GLN A 380 -50.17 -11.85 2.49
N ILE A 381 -49.32 -12.06 1.47
CA ILE A 381 -49.70 -12.74 0.21
C ILE A 381 -49.97 -14.22 0.47
N ILE A 382 -49.22 -14.89 1.35
CA ILE A 382 -49.50 -16.27 1.74
C ILE A 382 -50.85 -16.36 2.47
N TRP A 383 -51.12 -15.45 3.42
CA TRP A 383 -52.40 -15.37 4.12
C TRP A 383 -53.57 -15.01 3.18
N ILE A 384 -53.38 -14.07 2.25
CA ILE A 384 -54.38 -13.71 1.24
C ILE A 384 -54.64 -14.89 0.31
N LYS A 385 -53.62 -15.60 -0.16
CA LYS A 385 -53.78 -16.81 -0.98
C LYS A 385 -54.49 -17.92 -0.20
N PHE A 386 -54.17 -18.10 1.08
CA PHE A 386 -54.81 -19.09 1.93
C PHE A 386 -56.29 -18.77 2.18
N ILE A 387 -56.61 -17.49 2.45
CA ILE A 387 -58.00 -17.01 2.59
C ILE A 387 -58.76 -17.15 1.26
N LEU A 388 -58.14 -16.84 0.13
CA LEU A 388 -58.76 -16.98 -1.19
C LEU A 388 -59.07 -18.44 -1.51
N ILE A 389 -58.18 -19.38 -1.16
CA ILE A 389 -58.40 -20.82 -1.31
C ILE A 389 -59.58 -21.27 -0.45
N ILE A 390 -59.64 -20.87 0.84
CA ILE A 390 -60.76 -21.19 1.73
C ILE A 390 -62.07 -20.63 1.16
N PHE A 391 -62.05 -19.40 0.66
CA PHE A 391 -63.23 -18.76 0.09
C PHE A 391 -63.72 -19.50 -1.17
N ILE A 392 -62.82 -19.87 -2.08
CA ILE A 392 -63.13 -20.67 -3.27
C ILE A 392 -63.72 -22.03 -2.88
N PHE A 393 -63.13 -22.74 -1.91
CA PHE A 393 -63.67 -24.01 -1.43
C PHE A 393 -65.06 -23.87 -0.81
N THR A 394 -65.32 -22.77 -0.12
CA THR A 394 -66.61 -22.49 0.50
C THR A 394 -67.67 -22.17 -0.57
N LEU A 395 -67.29 -21.38 -1.58
CA LEU A 395 -68.16 -21.10 -2.73
C LEU A 395 -68.48 -22.37 -3.52
N LEU A 396 -67.49 -23.23 -3.77
CA LEU A 396 -67.70 -24.52 -4.43
C LEU A 396 -68.64 -25.42 -3.64
N LYS A 397 -68.51 -25.49 -2.30
CA LYS A 397 -69.45 -26.23 -1.45
C LYS A 397 -70.86 -25.68 -1.54
N LEU A 398 -71.03 -24.36 -1.55
CA LEU A 398 -72.34 -23.72 -1.73
C LEU A 398 -72.95 -24.05 -3.10
N VAL A 399 -72.17 -23.96 -4.17
CA VAL A 399 -72.63 -24.32 -5.52
C VAL A 399 -73.04 -25.80 -5.58
N PHE A 400 -72.25 -26.72 -5.01
CA PHE A 400 -72.62 -28.13 -4.93
C PHE A 400 -73.89 -28.37 -4.10
N PHE A 401 -74.09 -27.62 -3.01
CA PHE A 401 -75.29 -27.75 -2.19
C PHE A 401 -76.55 -27.26 -2.93
N PHE A 402 -76.46 -26.14 -3.65
CA PHE A 402 -77.57 -25.61 -4.44
C PHE A 402 -77.82 -26.41 -5.73
N CYS A 403 -76.79 -26.83 -6.44
CA CYS A 403 -76.94 -27.65 -7.65
C CYS A 403 -77.31 -29.11 -7.33
N GLY A 404 -76.80 -29.68 -6.24
CA GLY A 404 -77.16 -31.01 -5.76
C GLY A 404 -78.59 -31.08 -5.21
N GLY A 405 -79.05 -30.01 -4.55
CA GLY A 405 -80.45 -29.87 -4.15
C GLY A 405 -81.42 -29.81 -5.33
N PHE A 406 -81.01 -29.18 -6.44
CA PHE A 406 -81.80 -29.16 -7.67
C PHE A 406 -81.89 -30.54 -8.34
N TYR A 407 -80.82 -31.35 -8.30
CA TYR A 407 -80.84 -32.71 -8.85
C TYR A 407 -81.74 -33.67 -8.06
N ALA A 408 -81.84 -33.50 -6.73
CA ALA A 408 -82.75 -34.28 -5.91
C ALA A 408 -84.23 -33.85 -6.08
N PHE A 409 -84.49 -32.58 -6.38
CA PHE A 409 -85.85 -32.07 -6.55
C PHE A 409 -86.49 -32.50 -7.88
N PHE A 410 -85.69 -32.76 -8.92
CA PHE A 410 -86.19 -33.24 -10.22
C PHE A 410 -86.33 -34.77 -10.34
N TYR A 411 -85.84 -35.54 -9.37
CA TYR A 411 -85.99 -37.01 -9.35
C TYR A 411 -87.16 -37.48 -8.46
N SER A 412 -87.94 -36.56 -7.88
CA SER A 412 -89.17 -36.86 -7.10
C SER A 412 -90.45 -36.27 -7.71
N PHE A 413 -90.39 -35.87 -8.97
CA PHE A 413 -91.53 -35.71 -9.88
C PHE A 413 -91.36 -36.71 -11.02
#